data_AF-A0A535IQV1-F1
#
_entry.id   AF-A0A535IQV1-F1
#
_cell.length_a   1.000
_cell.length_b   1.000
_cell.length_c   1.000
_cell.angle_alpha   90.00
_cell.angle_beta   90.00
_cell.angle_gamma   90.00
#
_symmetry.space_group_name_H-M   'P 1'
#
loop_
_entity.id
_entity.type
_entity.pdbx_description
1 polymer ?
#
loop_
_entity_poly.entity_id
_entity_poly.type
_entity_poly.pdbx_seq_one_letter_code
_entity_poly.pdbx_strand_id
1 'polypeptide(L)'
;MAYFWYPPPGVIFASKLSYDAPKVLWISHDERGHLLIAAHPQGAAVPVVSLDIPPAAAPPGNYPSSIAIPGAGCWHFDLTLGSARASMDLVVAPSPPPTP
;
A
#
# COMPACT_ATOMS: atom_id res chain seq x y z
N MET A 1 15.56 4.47 -9.97
CA MET A 1 14.78 5.15 -8.91
C MET A 1 13.36 4.59 -8.91
N ALA A 2 12.88 4.04 -7.79
CA ALA A 2 11.52 3.49 -7.69
C ALA A 2 10.56 4.58 -7.17
N TYR A 3 9.48 4.84 -7.90
CA TYR A 3 8.44 5.78 -7.51
C TYR A 3 7.23 4.99 -7.02
N PHE A 4 7.14 4.85 -5.71
CA PHE A 4 6.14 3.99 -5.10
C PHE A 4 4.72 4.56 -5.23
N TRP A 5 4.57 5.87 -5.44
CA TRP A 5 3.28 6.53 -5.66
C TRP A 5 3.36 7.56 -6.78
N TYR A 6 2.49 7.44 -7.78
CA TYR A 6 2.27 8.52 -8.75
C TYR A 6 0.89 8.48 -9.41
N PRO A 7 0.06 9.54 -9.31
CA PRO A 7 0.19 10.65 -8.35
C PRO A 7 -0.13 10.18 -6.90
N PRO A 8 0.39 10.88 -5.87
CA PRO A 8 -0.01 10.60 -4.49
C PRO A 8 -1.51 10.86 -4.30
N PRO A 9 -2.26 9.96 -3.64
CA PRO A 9 -3.65 10.22 -3.32
C PRO A 9 -3.71 11.27 -2.22
N GLY A 10 -4.68 12.17 -2.31
CA GLY A 10 -4.96 13.09 -1.22
C GLY A 10 -5.47 12.39 0.04
N VAL A 11 -6.12 11.23 -0.08
CA VAL A 11 -6.73 10.46 1.02
C VAL A 11 -6.88 8.98 0.62
N ILE A 12 -6.62 8.05 1.56
CA ILE A 12 -6.96 6.61 1.44
C ILE A 12 -8.02 6.27 2.48
N PHE A 13 -8.94 5.34 2.17
CA PHE A 13 -9.99 4.92 3.09
C PHE A 13 -9.68 3.56 3.73
N ALA A 14 -10.06 3.40 5.00
CA ALA A 14 -9.99 2.11 5.68
C ALA A 14 -10.88 1.07 4.96
N SER A 15 -10.43 -0.18 4.92
CA SER A 15 -11.11 -1.27 4.22
C SER A 15 -10.71 -2.64 4.77
N LYS A 16 -11.61 -3.61 4.64
CA LYS A 16 -11.30 -5.04 4.81
C LYS A 16 -10.96 -5.62 3.43
N LEU A 17 -10.20 -6.73 3.38
CA LEU A 17 -9.91 -7.42 2.12
C LEU A 17 -11.23 -7.79 1.42
N SER A 18 -11.61 -7.01 0.41
CA SER A 18 -12.80 -7.20 -0.43
C SER A 18 -12.49 -6.65 -1.82
N TYR A 19 -13.35 -6.92 -2.80
CA TYR A 19 -13.22 -6.40 -4.16
C TYR A 19 -13.21 -4.85 -4.23
N ASP A 20 -13.69 -4.18 -3.17
CA ASP A 20 -13.76 -2.72 -3.03
C ASP A 20 -12.66 -2.12 -2.15
N ALA A 21 -11.66 -2.90 -1.75
CA ALA A 21 -10.50 -2.33 -1.08
C ALA A 21 -9.81 -1.30 -2.01
N PRO A 22 -9.35 -0.15 -1.48
CA PRO A 22 -8.68 0.85 -2.27
C PRO A 22 -7.44 0.22 -2.91
N LYS A 23 -7.37 0.38 -4.23
CA LYS A 23 -6.26 -0.14 -5.02
C LYS A 23 -5.15 0.89 -5.02
N VAL A 24 -3.97 0.46 -4.61
CA VAL A 24 -2.74 1.24 -4.72
C VAL A 24 -1.93 0.64 -5.85
N LEU A 25 -1.65 1.47 -6.86
CA LEU A 25 -0.78 1.12 -7.96
C LEU A 25 0.65 1.56 -7.63
N TRP A 26 1.54 0.57 -7.48
CA TRP A 26 2.98 0.81 -7.32
C TRP A 26 3.69 0.63 -8.66
N ILE A 27 4.57 1.56 -9.02
CA ILE A 27 5.30 1.54 -10.30
C ILE A 27 6.80 1.56 -10.04
N SER A 28 7.49 0.49 -10.42
CA SER A 28 8.96 0.43 -10.37
C SER A 28 9.56 0.61 -11.77
N HIS A 29 10.52 1.51 -11.92
CA HIS A 29 11.21 1.71 -13.20
C HIS A 29 12.39 0.75 -13.41
N ASP A 30 13.24 0.56 -12.38
CA ASP A 30 14.52 -0.17 -12.55
C ASP A 30 14.61 -1.48 -11.73
N GLU A 31 14.00 -1.50 -10.54
CA GLU A 31 14.06 -2.65 -9.63
C GLU A 31 12.91 -3.62 -9.91
N ARG A 32 13.21 -4.93 -9.92
CA ARG A 32 12.24 -6.00 -10.16
C ARG A 32 12.39 -7.05 -9.08
N GLY A 33 11.26 -7.55 -8.58
CA GLY A 33 11.25 -8.57 -7.53
C GLY A 33 9.92 -8.59 -6.83
N HIS A 34 9.86 -9.22 -5.67
CA HIS A 34 8.70 -9.15 -4.80
C HIS A 34 8.62 -7.77 -4.13
N LEU A 35 7.45 -7.14 -4.17
CA LEU A 35 7.17 -5.95 -3.40
C LEU A 35 6.66 -6.38 -2.02
N LEU A 36 7.47 -6.11 -1.01
CA LEU A 36 7.12 -6.33 0.39
C LEU A 36 6.56 -5.04 0.97
N ILE A 37 5.40 -5.14 1.62
CA ILE A 37 4.75 -4.02 2.29
C ILE A 37 4.49 -4.41 3.73
N ALA A 38 5.05 -3.67 4.68
CA ALA A 38 4.70 -3.75 6.08
C ALA A 38 4.04 -2.43 6.49
N ALA A 39 2.89 -2.48 7.17
CA ALA A 39 2.24 -1.27 7.65
C ALA A 39 1.68 -1.43 9.06
N HIS A 40 1.72 -0.32 9.80
CA HIS A 40 1.19 -0.25 11.16
C HIS A 40 0.59 1.13 11.45
N PRO A 41 -0.40 1.21 12.35
CA PRO A 41 -0.85 2.49 12.84
C PRO A 41 0.27 3.18 13.61
N GLN A 42 0.25 4.51 13.61
CA GLN A 42 1.24 5.31 14.33
C GLN A 42 1.20 4.98 15.83
N GLY A 43 2.34 4.59 16.40
CA GLY A 43 2.48 4.16 17.80
C GLY A 43 2.33 2.66 18.05
N ALA A 44 1.96 1.86 17.05
CA ALA A 44 2.08 0.41 17.16
C ALA A 44 3.54 -0.04 16.99
N ALA A 45 3.98 -0.97 17.84
CA ALA A 45 5.34 -1.48 17.83
C ALA A 45 5.62 -2.54 16.75
N VAL A 46 4.57 -3.07 16.12
CA VAL A 46 4.66 -4.15 15.13
C VAL A 46 3.73 -3.91 13.93
N PRO A 47 4.16 -4.28 12.70
CA PRO A 47 3.29 -4.34 11.53
C PRO A 47 2.04 -5.18 11.79
N VAL A 48 0.87 -4.62 11.47
CA VAL A 48 -0.41 -5.36 11.48
C VAL A 48 -0.90 -5.67 10.07
N VAL A 49 -0.30 -5.04 9.06
CA VAL A 49 -0.44 -5.40 7.65
C VAL A 49 0.92 -5.87 7.17
N SER A 50 0.95 -7.03 6.51
CA SER A 50 2.14 -7.56 5.84
C SER A 50 1.71 -8.22 4.53
N LEU A 51 2.22 -7.71 3.42
CA LEU A 51 1.92 -8.17 2.08
C LEU A 51 3.21 -8.50 1.34
N ASP A 52 3.16 -9.58 0.57
CA ASP A 52 4.19 -9.99 -0.37
C ASP A 52 3.54 -10.12 -1.75
N ILE A 53 3.90 -9.22 -2.66
CA ILE A 53 3.24 -9.05 -3.96
C ILE A 53 4.25 -9.35 -5.07
N PRO A 54 4.01 -10.39 -5.89
CA PRO A 54 4.86 -10.66 -7.05
C PRO A 54 4.64 -9.58 -8.13
N PRO A 55 5.62 -9.35 -9.02
CA PRO A 55 5.48 -8.41 -10.11
C PRO A 55 4.38 -8.85 -11.09
N ALA A 56 3.62 -7.90 -11.64
CA ALA A 56 2.64 -8.21 -12.68
C ALA A 56 3.33 -8.72 -13.95
N ALA A 57 2.67 -9.66 -14.64
CA ALA A 57 3.15 -10.20 -15.90
C ALA A 57 3.14 -9.15 -17.04
N ALA A 58 2.19 -8.21 -17.03
CA ALA A 58 2.12 -7.12 -17.98
C ALA A 58 1.28 -5.93 -17.46
N PRO A 59 1.74 -4.67 -17.64
CA PRO A 59 3.09 -4.31 -18.06
C PRO A 59 4.11 -4.62 -16.95
N PRO A 60 5.35 -5.02 -17.30
CA PRO A 60 6.38 -5.34 -16.32
C PRO A 60 6.71 -4.13 -15.45
N GLY A 61 6.83 -4.33 -14.14
CA GLY A 61 7.12 -3.26 -13.17
C GLY A 61 5.88 -2.68 -12.46
N ASN A 62 4.69 -3.18 -12.78
CA ASN A 62 3.47 -2.87 -12.03
C ASN A 62 3.24 -3.89 -10.91
N TYR A 63 2.80 -3.40 -9.75
CA TYR A 63 2.35 -4.24 -8.65
C TYR A 63 0.90 -3.85 -8.31
N PRO A 64 -0.10 -4.58 -8.82
CA PRO A 64 -1.49 -4.32 -8.47
C PRO A 64 -1.70 -4.75 -7.01
N SER A 65 -1.81 -3.78 -6.11
CA SER A 65 -2.09 -4.07 -4.70
C SER A 65 -3.48 -3.57 -4.34
N SER A 66 -4.29 -4.46 -3.75
CA SER A 66 -5.43 -4.05 -2.95
C SER A 66 -4.95 -4.12 -1.51
N ILE A 67 -4.78 -2.98 -0.86
CA ILE A 67 -4.29 -2.93 0.52
C ILE A 67 -5.48 -2.67 1.43
N ALA A 68 -5.85 -3.69 2.19
CA ALA A 68 -6.86 -3.55 3.23
C ALA A 68 -6.23 -2.91 4.46
N ILE A 69 -6.69 -1.71 4.82
CA ILE A 69 -6.26 -1.02 6.04
C ILE A 69 -7.35 -1.16 7.10
N PRO A 70 -7.10 -1.87 8.22
CA PRO A 70 -8.13 -2.24 9.20
C PRO A 70 -8.88 -1.08 9.88
N GLY A 71 -8.33 0.12 9.88
CA GLY A 71 -8.92 1.25 10.59
C GLY A 71 -8.41 2.61 10.13
N ALA A 72 -9.19 3.65 10.44
CA ALA A 72 -8.81 5.03 10.23
C ALA A 72 -7.67 5.45 11.16
N GLY A 73 -6.92 6.47 10.76
CA GLY A 73 -5.83 7.05 11.55
C GLY A 73 -4.57 7.33 10.72
N CYS A 74 -3.49 7.70 11.39
CA CYS A 74 -2.18 7.81 10.76
C CYS A 74 -1.52 6.43 10.70
N TRP A 75 -0.99 6.08 9.53
CA TRP A 75 -0.35 4.80 9.27
C TRP A 75 1.03 5.00 8.69
N HIS A 76 1.99 4.23 9.18
CA HIS A 76 3.32 4.12 8.63
C HIS A 76 3.40 2.90 7.71
N PHE A 77 4.04 3.06 6.57
CA PHE A 77 4.28 2.01 5.60
C PHE A 77 5.77 1.91 5.29
N ASP A 78 6.30 0.70 5.39
CA ASP A 78 7.62 0.32 4.91
C ASP A 78 7.48 -0.53 3.65
N LEU A 79 8.18 -0.12 2.60
CA LEU A 79 8.17 -0.73 1.28
C LEU A 79 9.56 -1.22 0.95
N THR A 80 9.66 -2.48 0.55
CA THR A 80 10.91 -3.06 0.05
C THR A 80 10.69 -3.69 -1.31
N LEU A 81 11.52 -3.33 -2.28
CA LEU A 81 11.53 -3.94 -3.60
C LEU A 81 12.98 -4.21 -4.00
N GLY A 82 13.37 -5.49 -3.99
CA GLY A 82 14.77 -5.86 -4.23
C GLY A 82 15.70 -5.21 -3.21
N SER A 83 16.63 -4.38 -3.69
CA SER A 83 17.54 -3.62 -2.83
C SER A 83 16.97 -2.27 -2.37
N ALA A 84 15.91 -1.78 -3.03
CA ALA A 84 15.31 -0.49 -2.75
C ALA A 84 14.38 -0.55 -1.53
N ARG A 85 14.44 0.51 -0.72
CA ARG A 85 13.55 0.71 0.43
C ARG A 85 12.96 2.11 0.40
N ALA A 86 11.72 2.24 0.82
CA ALA A 86 11.05 3.52 1.03
C ALA A 86 10.08 3.40 2.21
N SER A 87 9.84 4.53 2.86
CA SER A 87 8.84 4.62 3.93
C SER A 87 7.96 5.83 3.72
N MET A 88 6.71 5.77 4.21
CA MET A 88 5.76 6.87 4.11
C MET A 88 4.73 6.84 5.22
N ASP A 89 4.21 8.02 5.54
CA ASP A 89 3.11 8.21 6.47
C ASP A 89 1.85 8.64 5.70
N LEU A 90 0.74 7.95 5.96
CA LEU A 90 -0.53 8.18 5.28
C LEU A 90 -1.64 8.40 6.32
N VAL A 91 -2.50 9.38 6.07
CA VAL A 91 -3.74 9.56 6.82
C VAL A 91 -4.84 8.74 6.15
N VAL A 92 -5.36 7.78 6.89
CA VAL A 92 -6.43 6.88 6.45
C VAL A 92 -7.75 7.37 7.03
N ALA A 93 -8.67 7.76 6.15
CA ALA A 93 -10.01 8.18 6.53
C ALA A 93 -10.89 6.98 6.91
N PRO A 94 -11.92 7.16 7.76
CA PRO A 94 -12.93 6.15 8.00
C PRO A 94 -13.61 5.70 6.71
N SER A 95 -13.99 4.42 6.62
CA SER A 95 -14.80 3.95 5.49
C SER A 95 -16.11 4.74 5.44
N PRO A 96 -16.53 5.26 4.27
CA PRO A 96 -17.82 5.92 4.16
C PRO A 96 -18.95 4.92 4.53
N PRO A 97 -20.03 5.39 5.16
CA PRO A 97 -21.16 4.53 5.47
C PRO A 97 -21.72 3.91 4.17
N PRO A 98 -22.20 2.65 4.20
CA PRO A 98 -22.83 2.06 3.03
C PRO A 98 -24.03 2.91 2.61
N THR A 99 -24.07 3.30 1.34
CA THR A 99 -25.22 3.99 0.75
C THR A 99 -26.44 3.05 0.80
N PRO A 100 -27.61 3.51 1.28
CA PRO A 100 -28.83 2.71 1.33
C PRO A 100 -29.38 2.38 -0.07
#